data_AF-A0A7W1JAU8-F1
#
_entry.id   AF-A0A7W1JAU8-F1
#
_cell.length_a   1.000
_cell.length_b   1.000
_cell.length_c   1.000
_cell.angle_alpha   90.00
_cell.angle_beta   90.00
_cell.angle_gamma   90.00
#
_symmetry.space_group_name_H-M   'P 1'
#
loop_
_entity.id
_entity.type
_entity.pdbx_description
1 polymer ?
#
loop_
_entity_poly.entity_id
_entity_poly.type
_entity_poly.pdbx_seq_one_letter_code
_entity_poly.pdbx_strand_id
1 'polypeptide(L)'
;MNINTNFSEQVTLNESPNDRQALSTATVEVGQDEQIETTVCELGLWLRGVESFFDASNLLFSPNDRARIVTRDFTDEMLVAHSALQRCLQLISALSRAGTPGLRQSQDHALINGGESARLTDALASEAAHVQPASLADPLTDAGVVCRTLVRTQAVSFEAWSSVGRLLVRELKRSEHAKQIVRAARRISSSNVRPELLTLTERVQPESLGADLREVFVKLNDLLDQLRFIEASLKLDRPLKQMLIVFTLIHQETRSLLMMIEARALRSEDIEPSIFEILDSTAYAIRMELRKALEYELADLSGSRQMPLIYAKVENAHGILRDCFQQSVVALAQVFDDTLDGKLLFQNFQTKLDQSLALRRDLWTQLKCVERAESRCDPQAVAALKESLSAFREGGLRHLMYKDWESYELFFEEIAVVRKPAELLPVLHRFAAYLETLLGQVNMRAVLSEHAFDYPKIIV
;
A
#
# COMPACT_ATOMS: atom_id res chain seq x y z
N MET A 1 -30.05 -57.84 -24.68
CA MET A 1 -29.25 -57.77 -25.93
C MET A 1 -27.81 -57.57 -25.52
N ASN A 2 -26.99 -58.59 -25.74
CA ASN A 2 -25.54 -58.58 -25.48
C ASN A 2 -24.84 -57.49 -26.31
N ILE A 3 -23.73 -56.95 -25.80
CA ILE A 3 -22.40 -57.23 -26.34
C ILE A 3 -21.36 -56.96 -25.24
N ASN A 4 -20.55 -57.99 -25.04
CA ASN A 4 -19.36 -58.10 -24.22
C ASN A 4 -18.18 -57.45 -24.98
N THR A 5 -17.21 -56.87 -24.29
CA THR A 5 -15.79 -56.95 -24.71
C THR A 5 -14.86 -56.60 -23.54
N ASN A 6 -14.22 -57.64 -23.01
CA ASN A 6 -13.01 -57.56 -22.20
C ASN A 6 -11.85 -57.00 -23.04
N PHE A 7 -10.96 -56.21 -22.42
CA PHE A 7 -9.54 -56.32 -22.69
C PHE A 7 -8.75 -56.05 -21.40
N SER A 8 -8.05 -57.09 -20.95
CA SER A 8 -7.03 -57.05 -19.92
C SER A 8 -5.82 -56.26 -20.41
N GLU A 9 -5.28 -55.39 -19.55
CA GLU A 9 -3.83 -55.21 -19.45
C GLU A 9 -3.48 -54.76 -18.03
N GLN A 10 -3.04 -55.73 -17.23
CA GLN A 10 -2.34 -55.47 -15.99
C GLN A 10 -0.94 -54.99 -16.35
N VAL A 11 -0.72 -53.67 -16.31
CA VAL A 11 0.63 -53.11 -16.20
C VAL A 11 0.88 -52.84 -14.72
N THR A 12 1.47 -53.81 -14.05
CA THR A 12 2.13 -53.61 -12.75
C THR A 12 3.35 -52.74 -12.98
N LEU A 13 3.17 -51.42 -12.88
CA LEU A 13 4.28 -50.51 -12.61
C LEU A 13 4.73 -50.78 -11.18
N ASN A 14 5.85 -51.50 -11.07
CA ASN A 14 6.67 -51.59 -9.86
C ASN A 14 7.22 -50.19 -9.58
N GLU A 15 6.41 -49.31 -9.00
CA GLU A 15 6.90 -48.07 -8.39
C GLU A 15 7.64 -48.47 -7.11
N SER A 16 8.96 -48.31 -7.12
CA SER A 16 9.76 -48.50 -5.91
C SER A 16 9.27 -47.53 -4.82
N PRO A 17 9.15 -47.96 -3.55
CA PRO A 17 8.70 -47.10 -2.46
C PRO A 17 9.57 -45.85 -2.23
N ASN A 18 10.76 -45.78 -2.84
CA ASN A 18 11.64 -44.61 -2.82
C ASN A 18 11.17 -43.44 -3.70
N ASP A 19 10.46 -43.68 -4.82
CA ASP A 19 10.10 -42.59 -5.74
C ASP A 19 8.92 -41.76 -5.22
N ARG A 20 8.00 -42.36 -4.45
CA ARG A 20 6.92 -41.63 -3.78
C ARG A 20 7.40 -40.82 -2.57
N GLN A 21 8.47 -41.26 -1.89
CA GLN A 21 9.08 -40.49 -0.80
C GLN A 21 9.91 -39.30 -1.32
N ALA A 22 10.58 -39.42 -2.47
CA ALA A 22 11.33 -38.33 -3.09
C ALA A 22 10.41 -37.21 -3.65
N LEU A 23 9.29 -37.56 -4.28
CA LEU A 23 8.32 -36.57 -4.77
C LEU A 23 7.55 -35.88 -3.63
N SER A 24 7.26 -36.59 -2.53
CA SER A 24 6.60 -36.02 -1.34
C SER A 24 7.51 -35.19 -0.46
N THR A 25 8.83 -35.44 -0.47
CA THR A 25 9.79 -34.58 0.24
C THR A 25 10.02 -33.31 -0.55
N ALA A 26 10.35 -33.38 -1.85
CA ALA A 26 10.60 -32.20 -2.69
C ALA A 26 9.43 -31.19 -2.74
N THR A 27 8.17 -31.64 -2.75
CA THR A 27 7.00 -30.73 -2.68
C THR A 27 6.79 -30.10 -1.29
N VAL A 28 7.27 -30.74 -0.22
CA VAL A 28 7.25 -30.18 1.15
C VAL A 28 8.40 -29.20 1.36
N GLU A 29 9.56 -29.40 0.73
CA GLU A 29 10.71 -28.48 0.82
C GLU A 29 10.42 -27.13 0.14
N VAL A 30 9.85 -27.15 -1.08
CA VAL A 30 9.51 -25.93 -1.84
C VAL A 30 8.49 -25.04 -1.10
N GLY A 31 7.51 -25.64 -0.41
CA GLY A 31 6.52 -24.88 0.36
C GLY A 31 7.04 -24.31 1.69
N GLN A 32 8.12 -24.86 2.24
CA GLN A 32 8.73 -24.34 3.46
C GLN A 32 9.61 -23.13 3.19
N ASP A 33 10.38 -23.15 2.08
CA ASP A 33 11.28 -22.05 1.71
C ASP A 33 10.49 -20.78 1.33
N GLU A 34 9.40 -20.90 0.55
CA GLU A 34 8.50 -19.79 0.22
C GLU A 34 7.85 -19.17 1.47
N GLN A 35 7.49 -20.01 2.44
CA GLN A 35 6.93 -19.57 3.72
C GLN A 35 7.96 -18.82 4.58
N ILE A 36 9.22 -19.27 4.58
CA ILE A 36 10.32 -18.60 5.28
C ILE A 36 10.59 -17.23 4.64
N GLU A 37 10.70 -17.16 3.32
CA GLU A 37 10.90 -15.91 2.58
C GLU A 37 9.79 -14.90 2.85
N THR A 38 8.53 -15.34 2.77
CA THR A 38 7.36 -14.51 3.08
C THR A 38 7.42 -13.98 4.52
N THR A 39 7.84 -14.82 5.47
CA THR A 39 7.94 -14.44 6.88
C THR A 39 9.09 -13.45 7.13
N VAL A 40 10.23 -13.62 6.46
CA VAL A 40 11.38 -12.69 6.52
C VAL A 40 11.01 -11.35 5.90
N CYS A 41 10.35 -11.35 4.74
CA CYS A 41 9.85 -10.14 4.09
C CYS A 41 8.88 -9.38 4.99
N GLU A 42 7.90 -10.09 5.57
CA GLU A 42 6.94 -9.47 6.49
C GLU A 42 7.64 -8.91 7.73
N LEU A 43 8.56 -9.65 8.35
CA LEU A 43 9.29 -9.19 9.53
C LEU A 43 10.16 -7.96 9.21
N GLY A 44 10.90 -7.99 8.10
CA GLY A 44 11.70 -6.86 7.64
C GLY A 44 10.86 -5.62 7.36
N LEU A 45 9.65 -5.80 6.81
CA LEU A 45 8.67 -4.73 6.61
C LEU A 45 8.25 -4.10 7.95
N TRP A 46 7.85 -4.92 8.92
CA TRP A 46 7.43 -4.43 10.24
C TRP A 46 8.57 -3.73 11.00
N LEU A 47 9.80 -4.26 10.96
CA LEU A 47 10.94 -3.63 11.63
C LEU A 47 11.24 -2.24 11.07
N ARG A 48 11.25 -2.10 9.74
CA ARG A 48 11.41 -0.79 9.07
C ARG A 48 10.24 0.14 9.36
N GLY A 49 9.02 -0.39 9.35
CA GLY A 49 7.82 0.40 9.61
C GLY A 49 7.78 0.91 11.05
N VAL A 50 8.13 0.09 12.03
CA VAL A 50 8.22 0.51 13.44
C VAL A 50 9.29 1.59 13.61
N GLU A 51 10.43 1.47 12.94
CA GLU A 51 11.44 2.53 12.92
C GLU A 51 10.86 3.84 12.37
N SER A 52 10.22 3.79 11.20
CA SER A 52 9.61 4.97 10.57
C SER A 52 8.50 5.57 11.45
N PHE A 53 7.68 4.73 12.09
CA PHE A 53 6.55 5.17 12.89
C PHE A 53 6.96 6.01 14.10
N PHE A 54 8.11 5.72 14.70
CA PHE A 54 8.64 6.51 15.82
C PHE A 54 9.39 7.78 15.40
N ASP A 55 9.51 8.05 14.10
CA ASP A 55 9.95 9.35 13.59
C ASP A 55 8.75 10.29 13.48
N ALA A 56 8.73 11.32 14.34
CA ALA A 56 7.66 12.32 14.38
C ALA A 56 7.43 13.04 13.04
N SER A 57 8.44 13.10 12.16
CA SER A 57 8.31 13.70 10.83
C SER A 57 7.46 12.85 9.88
N ASN A 58 7.35 11.55 10.14
CA ASN A 58 6.63 10.60 9.28
C ASN A 58 5.19 10.32 9.76
N LEU A 59 4.82 10.73 10.98
CA LEU A 59 3.47 10.53 11.54
C LEU A 59 2.37 11.06 10.62
N LEU A 60 1.27 10.31 10.54
CA LEU A 60 0.15 10.53 9.61
C LEU A 60 -0.91 11.43 10.24
N PHE A 61 -0.51 12.66 10.54
CA PHE A 61 -1.35 13.65 11.19
C PHE A 61 -1.84 14.72 10.21
N SER A 62 -3.06 15.19 10.45
CA SER A 62 -3.59 16.38 9.79
C SER A 62 -2.69 17.60 10.10
N PRO A 63 -2.71 18.65 9.26
CA PRO A 63 -1.95 19.88 9.54
C PRO A 63 -2.24 20.48 10.93
N ASN A 64 -3.50 20.38 11.39
CA ASN A 64 -3.93 20.88 12.69
C ASN A 64 -3.35 20.06 13.85
N ASP A 65 -3.33 18.74 13.72
CA ASP A 65 -2.76 17.85 14.74
C ASP A 65 -1.24 17.98 14.82
N ARG A 66 -0.56 18.16 13.68
CA ARG A 66 0.88 18.44 13.65
C ARG A 66 1.21 19.72 14.42
N ALA A 67 0.40 20.76 14.29
CA ALA A 67 0.60 22.00 15.05
C ALA A 67 0.43 21.82 16.57
N ARG A 68 -0.28 20.78 17.02
CA ARG A 68 -0.56 20.47 18.42
C ARG A 68 0.17 19.22 18.93
N ILE A 69 1.20 18.77 18.20
CA ILE A 69 1.88 17.49 18.44
C ILE A 69 2.38 17.32 19.88
N VAL A 70 2.85 18.38 20.53
CA VAL A 70 3.40 18.32 21.90
C VAL A 70 2.31 18.08 22.95
N THR A 71 1.11 18.61 22.73
CA THR A 71 -0.02 18.56 23.67
C THR A 71 -0.99 17.41 23.42
N ARG A 72 -0.80 16.67 22.33
CA ARG A 72 -1.66 15.54 21.94
C ARG A 72 -1.41 14.33 22.84
N ASP A 73 -2.46 13.53 23.04
CA ASP A 73 -2.37 12.21 23.66
C ASP A 73 -1.99 11.16 22.60
N PHE A 74 -0.90 10.42 22.86
CA PHE A 74 -0.34 9.39 21.98
C PHE A 74 -0.77 7.97 22.38
N THR A 75 -1.82 7.83 23.19
CA THR A 75 -2.27 6.52 23.68
C THR A 75 -2.64 5.58 22.53
N ASP A 76 -3.36 6.07 21.51
CA ASP A 76 -3.76 5.25 20.36
C ASP A 76 -2.57 4.91 19.45
N GLU A 77 -1.62 5.82 19.24
CA GLU A 77 -0.37 5.55 18.52
C GLU A 77 0.49 4.52 19.26
N MET A 78 0.54 4.58 20.59
CA MET A 78 1.27 3.60 21.40
C MET A 78 0.61 2.21 21.37
N LEU A 79 -0.72 2.15 21.28
CA LEU A 79 -1.45 0.90 21.04
C LEU A 79 -1.11 0.29 19.67
N VAL A 80 -1.08 1.11 18.62
CA VAL A 80 -0.68 0.68 17.27
C VAL A 80 0.74 0.13 17.27
N ALA A 81 1.69 0.82 17.92
CA ALA A 81 3.05 0.33 18.08
C ALA A 81 3.11 -0.99 18.86
N HIS A 82 2.34 -1.14 19.95
CA HIS A 82 2.27 -2.38 20.70
C HIS A 82 1.81 -3.56 19.83
N SER A 83 0.76 -3.40 19.04
CA SER A 83 0.26 -4.45 18.14
C SER A 83 1.30 -4.85 17.09
N ALA A 84 2.02 -3.89 16.52
CA ALA A 84 3.10 -4.17 15.58
C ALA A 84 4.26 -4.95 16.21
N LEU A 85 4.66 -4.59 17.45
CA LEU A 85 5.67 -5.33 18.20
C LEU A 85 5.24 -6.77 18.48
N GLN A 86 3.97 -6.98 18.84
CA GLN A 86 3.42 -8.33 19.00
C GLN A 86 3.48 -9.13 17.69
N ARG A 87 3.21 -8.49 16.54
CA ARG A 87 3.34 -9.14 15.24
C ARG A 87 4.79 -9.51 14.92
N CYS A 88 5.77 -8.63 15.20
CA CYS A 88 7.18 -8.96 15.06
C CYS A 88 7.57 -10.20 15.89
N LEU A 89 7.13 -10.27 17.15
CA LEU A 89 7.40 -11.41 18.04
C LEU A 89 6.77 -12.72 17.53
N GLN A 90 5.58 -12.66 16.95
CA GLN A 90 4.94 -13.82 16.33
C GLN A 90 5.75 -14.33 15.13
N LEU A 91 6.24 -13.42 14.27
CA LEU A 91 7.05 -13.75 13.10
C LEU A 91 8.42 -14.32 13.51
N ILE A 92 9.07 -13.72 14.52
CA ILE A 92 10.32 -14.25 15.11
C ILE A 92 10.10 -15.68 15.64
N SER A 93 8.98 -15.93 16.32
CA SER A 93 8.65 -17.27 16.82
C SER A 93 8.39 -18.25 15.68
N ALA A 94 7.74 -17.81 14.60
CA ALA A 94 7.52 -18.63 13.41
C ALA A 94 8.84 -19.00 12.72
N LEU A 95 9.73 -18.02 12.51
CA LEU A 95 11.08 -18.26 11.95
C LEU A 95 11.92 -19.17 12.84
N SER A 96 11.85 -19.01 14.17
CA SER A 96 12.60 -19.86 15.11
C SER A 96 12.14 -21.33 15.05
N ARG A 97 10.83 -21.57 14.86
CA ARG A 97 10.29 -22.92 14.66
C ARG A 97 10.68 -23.50 13.30
N ALA A 98 10.68 -22.68 12.26
CA ALA A 98 11.09 -23.11 10.92
C ALA A 98 12.61 -23.41 10.84
N GLY A 99 13.42 -22.66 11.58
CA GLY A 99 14.88 -22.81 11.65
C GLY A 99 15.39 -23.84 12.67
N THR A 100 14.53 -24.69 13.26
CA THR A 100 15.01 -25.78 14.13
C THR A 100 15.45 -26.95 13.25
N PRO A 101 16.76 -27.27 13.15
CA PRO A 101 17.26 -28.28 12.23
C PRO A 101 16.99 -29.69 12.77
N GLY A 102 15.81 -30.22 12.49
CA GLY A 102 15.57 -31.66 12.48
C GLY A 102 15.86 -32.18 11.07
N LEU A 103 17.06 -32.75 10.85
CA LEU A 103 17.47 -33.52 9.67
C LEU A 103 17.65 -32.75 8.35
N ARG A 104 18.84 -32.20 8.08
CA ARG A 104 19.40 -32.16 6.71
C ARG A 104 20.93 -32.30 6.73
N GLN A 105 21.39 -33.55 6.63
CA GLN A 105 22.60 -33.89 5.88
C GLN A 105 22.15 -34.09 4.43
N SER A 106 22.41 -33.11 3.56
CA SER A 106 22.45 -33.28 2.11
C SER A 106 22.97 -31.99 1.47
N GLN A 107 24.22 -31.65 1.80
CA GLN A 107 25.06 -30.92 0.86
C GLN A 107 25.65 -32.01 -0.04
N ASP A 108 25.22 -32.09 -1.32
CA ASP A 108 26.06 -32.58 -2.44
C ASP A 108 25.34 -32.74 -3.81
N HIS A 109 24.05 -32.41 -4.00
CA HIS A 109 23.37 -32.73 -5.27
C HIS A 109 22.81 -31.59 -6.15
N ALA A 110 23.20 -30.33 -5.96
CA ALA A 110 22.67 -29.21 -6.77
C ALA A 110 23.72 -28.54 -7.70
N LEU A 111 24.53 -29.32 -8.42
CA LEU A 111 25.44 -28.78 -9.45
C LEU A 111 24.98 -28.97 -10.90
N ILE A 112 23.77 -29.49 -11.14
CA ILE A 112 23.35 -29.82 -12.51
C ILE A 112 21.92 -29.32 -12.74
N ASN A 113 21.79 -28.26 -13.55
CA ASN A 113 20.55 -27.74 -14.17
C ASN A 113 19.64 -26.79 -13.34
N GLY A 114 20.16 -25.63 -12.94
CA GLY A 114 19.34 -24.47 -12.55
C GLY A 114 19.93 -23.17 -13.10
N GLY A 115 19.13 -22.38 -13.83
CA GLY A 115 19.54 -21.06 -14.34
C GLY A 115 19.87 -20.06 -13.22
N GLU A 116 20.48 -18.93 -13.56
CA GLU A 116 20.95 -17.92 -12.59
C GLU A 116 19.86 -17.43 -11.61
N SER A 117 18.60 -17.38 -12.05
CA SER A 117 17.44 -17.03 -11.20
C SER A 117 17.19 -18.06 -10.08
N ALA A 118 17.29 -19.36 -10.38
CA ALA A 118 17.12 -20.44 -9.40
C ALA A 118 18.26 -20.48 -8.38
N ARG A 119 19.49 -20.14 -8.81
CA ARG A 119 20.65 -20.02 -7.94
C ARG A 119 20.57 -18.80 -7.01
N LEU A 120 19.96 -17.71 -7.48
CA LEU A 120 19.70 -16.53 -6.65
C LEU A 120 18.64 -16.82 -5.58
N THR A 121 17.54 -17.49 -5.94
CA THR A 121 16.51 -17.90 -4.97
C THR A 121 17.08 -18.88 -3.93
N ASP A 122 17.86 -19.87 -4.33
CA ASP A 122 18.50 -20.81 -3.39
C ASP A 122 19.50 -20.11 -2.45
N ALA A 123 20.25 -19.12 -2.95
CA ALA A 123 21.18 -18.33 -2.14
C ALA A 123 20.44 -17.41 -1.15
N LEU A 124 19.33 -16.80 -1.57
CA LEU A 124 18.48 -15.95 -0.73
C LEU A 124 17.73 -16.76 0.34
N ALA A 125 17.23 -17.95 -0.01
CA ALA A 125 16.61 -18.90 0.91
C ALA A 125 17.62 -19.43 1.93
N SER A 126 18.85 -19.77 1.49
CA SER A 126 19.94 -20.16 2.39
C SER A 126 20.32 -19.03 3.37
N GLU A 127 20.39 -17.78 2.91
CA GLU A 127 20.68 -16.62 3.77
C GLU A 127 19.53 -16.34 4.76
N ALA A 128 18.28 -16.46 4.32
CA ALA A 128 17.08 -16.36 5.17
C ALA A 128 17.03 -17.46 6.26
N ALA A 129 17.44 -18.68 5.92
CA ALA A 129 17.51 -19.81 6.84
C ALA A 129 18.62 -19.68 7.90
N HIS A 130 19.66 -18.87 7.63
CA HIS A 130 20.77 -18.62 8.56
C HIS A 130 20.54 -17.47 9.55
N VAL A 131 19.43 -16.72 9.40
CA VAL A 131 19.07 -15.67 10.36
C VAL A 131 18.68 -16.32 11.69
N GLN A 132 19.34 -15.94 12.79
CA GLN A 132 18.93 -16.31 14.16
C GLN A 132 18.06 -15.19 14.77
N PRO A 133 16.73 -15.22 14.61
CA PRO A 133 15.87 -14.13 15.03
C PRO A 133 15.67 -14.06 16.55
N ALA A 134 16.05 -15.10 17.29
CA ALA A 134 15.77 -15.23 18.73
C ALA A 134 16.38 -14.09 19.57
N SER A 135 17.55 -13.57 19.18
CA SER A 135 18.21 -12.44 19.87
C SER A 135 17.42 -11.12 19.81
N LEU A 136 16.44 -10.99 18.91
CA LEU A 136 15.56 -9.83 18.81
C LEU A 136 14.31 -9.96 19.67
N ALA A 137 13.99 -11.16 20.18
CA ALA A 137 12.77 -11.40 20.94
C ALA A 137 12.75 -10.60 22.24
N ASP A 138 13.86 -10.58 22.99
CA ASP A 138 13.96 -9.89 24.28
C ASP A 138 13.75 -8.37 24.16
N PRO A 139 14.50 -7.61 23.33
CA PRO A 139 14.32 -6.17 23.23
C PRO A 139 12.92 -5.77 22.72
N LEU A 140 12.31 -6.57 21.83
CA LEU A 140 10.95 -6.33 21.36
C LEU A 140 9.90 -6.67 22.42
N THR A 141 10.15 -7.68 23.26
CA THR A 141 9.29 -8.04 24.40
C THR A 141 9.30 -6.93 25.44
N ASP A 142 10.48 -6.45 25.81
CA ASP A 142 10.65 -5.35 26.77
C ASP A 142 9.97 -4.07 26.27
N ALA A 143 10.20 -3.70 25.00
CA ALA A 143 9.51 -2.57 24.38
C ALA A 143 7.97 -2.77 24.40
N GLY A 144 7.49 -3.98 24.11
CA GLY A 144 6.08 -4.32 24.17
C GLY A 144 5.48 -4.15 25.57
N VAL A 145 6.21 -4.53 26.63
CA VAL A 145 5.80 -4.33 28.03
C VAL A 145 5.74 -2.84 28.38
N VAL A 146 6.73 -2.06 27.96
CA VAL A 146 6.76 -0.61 28.18
C VAL A 146 5.58 0.07 27.48
N CYS A 147 5.32 -0.23 26.21
CA CYS A 147 4.16 0.28 25.47
C CYS A 147 2.85 -0.03 26.20
N ARG A 148 2.66 -1.29 26.62
CA ARG A 148 1.45 -1.73 27.34
C ARG A 148 1.29 -1.02 28.68
N THR A 149 2.39 -0.77 29.39
CA THR A 149 2.37 -0.10 30.69
C THR A 149 2.00 1.38 30.52
N LEU A 150 2.55 2.05 29.50
CA LEU A 150 2.23 3.45 29.20
C LEU A 150 0.79 3.62 28.76
N VAL A 151 0.25 2.71 27.94
CA VAL A 151 -1.16 2.74 27.53
C VAL A 151 -2.13 2.62 28.71
N ARG A 152 -1.72 2.02 29.84
CA ARG A 152 -2.53 1.93 31.06
C ARG A 152 -2.53 3.21 31.88
N THR A 153 -1.67 4.17 31.57
CA THR A 153 -1.70 5.51 32.18
C THR A 153 -2.84 6.35 31.58
N GLN A 154 -3.20 7.46 32.21
CA GLN A 154 -4.34 8.28 31.79
C GLN A 154 -4.18 8.91 30.40
N ALA A 155 -2.95 9.27 30.01
CA ALA A 155 -2.60 9.81 28.71
C ALA A 155 -1.10 9.61 28.45
N VAL A 156 -0.71 9.33 27.20
CA VAL A 156 0.69 9.18 26.81
C VAL A 156 1.17 10.50 26.20
N SER A 157 2.16 11.14 26.82
CA SER A 157 2.74 12.36 26.29
C SER A 157 3.63 12.09 25.06
N PHE A 158 3.83 13.12 24.23
CA PHE A 158 4.79 13.07 23.12
C PHE A 158 6.21 12.72 23.58
N GLU A 159 6.63 13.21 24.75
CA GLU A 159 7.95 12.91 25.31
C GLU A 159 8.10 11.43 25.67
N ALA A 160 7.08 10.84 26.30
CA ALA A 160 7.08 9.41 26.63
C ALA A 160 7.10 8.56 25.36
N TRP A 161 6.22 8.87 24.40
CA TRP A 161 6.15 8.18 23.11
C TRP A 161 7.47 8.25 22.34
N SER A 162 8.04 9.46 22.20
CA SER A 162 9.30 9.65 21.47
C SER A 162 10.50 9.03 22.18
N SER A 163 10.51 8.98 23.51
CA SER A 163 11.58 8.34 24.29
C SER A 163 11.58 6.82 24.09
N VAL A 164 10.41 6.18 24.16
CA VAL A 164 10.27 4.75 23.85
C VAL A 164 10.74 4.47 22.42
N GLY A 165 10.29 5.29 21.46
CA GLY A 165 10.71 5.19 20.07
C GLY A 165 12.23 5.28 19.89
N ARG A 166 12.88 6.31 20.45
CA ARG A 166 14.33 6.49 20.37
C ARG A 166 15.09 5.31 20.96
N LEU A 167 14.64 4.76 22.09
CA LEU A 167 15.28 3.60 22.72
C LEU A 167 15.16 2.37 21.82
N LEU A 168 13.94 2.06 21.36
CA LEU A 168 13.69 0.91 20.50
C LEU A 168 14.48 1.01 19.18
N VAL A 169 14.39 2.14 18.48
CA VAL A 169 15.10 2.37 17.21
C VAL A 169 16.61 2.24 17.40
N ARG A 170 17.15 2.74 18.51
CA ARG A 170 18.57 2.58 18.82
C ARG A 170 18.96 1.12 18.99
N GLU A 171 18.15 0.31 19.67
CA GLU A 171 18.42 -1.12 19.83
C GLU A 171 18.29 -1.88 18.51
N LEU A 172 17.28 -1.58 17.70
CA LEU A 172 17.13 -2.14 16.35
C LEU A 172 18.33 -1.82 15.45
N LYS A 173 18.83 -0.57 15.48
CA LYS A 173 20.02 -0.16 14.73
C LYS A 173 21.31 -0.80 15.22
N ARG A 174 21.39 -1.16 16.50
CA ARG A 174 22.57 -1.85 17.07
C ARG A 174 22.56 -3.34 16.77
N SER A 175 21.39 -3.96 16.68
CA SER A 175 21.27 -5.39 16.42
C SER A 175 21.66 -5.75 14.99
N GLU A 176 22.68 -6.60 14.84
CA GLU A 176 23.08 -7.09 13.52
C GLU A 176 22.04 -8.04 12.92
N HIS A 177 21.32 -8.79 13.75
CA HIS A 177 20.23 -9.67 13.29
C HIS A 177 19.08 -8.86 12.68
N ALA A 178 18.72 -7.71 13.27
CA ALA A 178 17.72 -6.82 12.67
C ALA A 178 18.18 -6.32 11.30
N LYS A 179 19.46 -5.93 11.18
CA LYS A 179 20.02 -5.49 9.89
C LYS A 179 20.04 -6.61 8.86
N GLN A 180 20.39 -7.84 9.26
CA GLN A 180 20.37 -9.01 8.37
C GLN A 180 18.96 -9.29 7.84
N ILE A 181 17.95 -9.32 8.71
CA ILE A 181 16.54 -9.50 8.30
C ILE A 181 16.11 -8.41 7.33
N VAL A 182 16.39 -7.14 7.65
CA VAL A 182 16.02 -6.02 6.79
C VAL A 182 16.74 -6.07 5.44
N ARG A 183 18.02 -6.46 5.39
CA ARG A 183 18.77 -6.64 4.15
C ARG A 183 18.22 -7.80 3.32
N ALA A 184 17.94 -8.94 3.94
CA ALA A 184 17.37 -10.10 3.28
C ALA A 184 15.99 -9.77 2.67
N ALA A 185 15.10 -9.17 3.47
CA ALA A 185 13.79 -8.71 3.01
C ALA A 185 13.89 -7.75 1.81
N ARG A 186 14.80 -6.77 1.87
CA ARG A 186 15.02 -5.84 0.74
C ARG A 186 15.52 -6.54 -0.52
N ARG A 187 16.44 -7.49 -0.41
CA ARG A 187 16.94 -8.23 -1.58
C ARG A 187 15.83 -9.02 -2.26
N ILE A 188 15.00 -9.71 -1.47
CA ILE A 188 13.85 -10.48 -1.98
C ILE A 188 12.83 -9.53 -2.65
N SER A 189 12.58 -8.34 -2.11
CA SER A 189 11.72 -7.34 -2.76
C SER A 189 12.33 -6.81 -4.07
N SER A 190 13.62 -6.46 -4.07
CA SER A 190 14.30 -5.89 -5.24
C SER A 190 14.43 -6.87 -6.42
N SER A 191 14.39 -8.17 -6.19
CA SER A 191 14.38 -9.17 -7.28
C SER A 191 13.05 -9.25 -8.02
N ASN A 192 11.97 -8.66 -7.49
CA ASN A 192 10.64 -8.73 -8.10
C ASN A 192 10.36 -7.60 -9.10
N VAL A 193 11.33 -6.71 -9.34
CA VAL A 193 11.18 -5.64 -10.34
C VAL A 193 11.06 -6.26 -11.72
N ARG A 194 10.08 -5.78 -12.49
CA ARG A 194 9.83 -6.29 -13.83
C ARG A 194 11.05 -6.09 -14.75
N PRO A 195 11.53 -7.16 -15.42
CA PRO A 195 12.74 -7.09 -16.23
C PRO A 195 12.61 -6.09 -17.39
N GLU A 196 11.41 -5.90 -17.94
CA GLU A 196 11.14 -4.95 -19.01
C GLU A 196 11.53 -3.52 -18.61
N LEU A 197 11.21 -3.11 -17.38
CA LEU A 197 11.59 -1.79 -16.84
C LEU A 197 13.09 -1.65 -16.66
N LEU A 198 13.78 -2.71 -16.24
CA LEU A 198 15.23 -2.69 -16.07
C LEU A 198 15.94 -2.60 -17.44
N THR A 199 15.51 -3.39 -18.42
CA THR A 199 16.07 -3.33 -19.78
C THR A 199 15.84 -1.99 -20.47
N LEU A 200 14.76 -1.29 -20.13
CA LEU A 200 14.48 0.04 -20.63
C LEU A 200 15.51 1.05 -20.08
N THR A 201 15.85 0.97 -18.79
CA THR A 201 16.83 1.88 -18.17
C THR A 201 18.24 1.76 -18.73
N GLU A 202 18.63 0.58 -19.22
CA GLU A 202 19.93 0.34 -19.84
C GLU A 202 20.12 1.05 -21.18
N ARG A 203 19.01 1.45 -21.82
CA ARG A 203 19.01 2.16 -23.12
C ARG A 203 19.00 3.67 -22.98
N VAL A 204 18.76 4.18 -21.76
CA VAL A 204 18.64 5.62 -21.50
C VAL A 204 20.01 6.28 -21.54
N GLN A 205 20.09 7.43 -22.21
CA GLN A 205 21.26 8.30 -22.20
C GLN A 205 20.91 9.65 -21.54
N PRO A 206 21.83 10.24 -20.75
CA PRO A 206 23.13 9.68 -20.35
C PRO A 206 23.00 8.48 -19.40
N GLU A 207 24.03 7.64 -19.30
CA GLU A 207 24.05 6.44 -18.43
C GLU A 207 23.72 6.78 -16.96
N SER A 208 24.12 7.96 -16.49
CA SER A 208 23.77 8.47 -15.16
C SER A 208 22.26 8.60 -14.94
N LEU A 209 21.53 9.09 -15.95
CA LEU A 209 20.08 9.18 -15.93
C LEU A 209 19.44 7.80 -15.98
N GLY A 210 19.99 6.87 -16.76
CA GLY A 210 19.56 5.47 -16.76
C GLY A 210 19.69 4.82 -15.38
N ALA A 211 20.81 5.02 -14.69
CA ALA A 211 21.02 4.53 -13.33
C ALA A 211 20.04 5.16 -12.32
N ASP A 212 19.77 6.46 -12.42
CA ASP A 212 18.80 7.15 -11.57
C ASP A 212 17.37 6.63 -11.81
N LEU A 213 16.96 6.43 -13.07
CA LEU A 213 15.66 5.86 -13.42
C LEU A 213 15.51 4.42 -12.95
N ARG A 214 16.57 3.62 -13.02
CA ARG A 214 16.59 2.28 -12.43
C ARG A 214 16.30 2.34 -10.93
N GLU A 215 16.93 3.25 -10.21
CA GLU A 215 16.68 3.44 -8.79
C GLU A 215 15.23 3.91 -8.53
N VAL A 216 14.67 4.78 -9.38
CA VAL A 216 13.26 5.20 -9.33
C VAL A 216 12.31 4.00 -9.48
N PHE A 217 12.50 3.16 -10.49
CA PHE A 217 11.65 1.99 -10.71
C PHE A 217 11.74 0.95 -9.59
N VAL A 218 12.95 0.70 -9.07
CA VAL A 218 13.14 -0.18 -7.90
C VAL A 218 12.37 0.35 -6.69
N LYS A 219 12.48 1.65 -6.39
CA LYS A 219 11.74 2.27 -5.27
C LYS A 219 10.22 2.25 -5.47
N LEU A 220 9.73 2.51 -6.68
CA LEU A 220 8.30 2.42 -6.99
C LEU A 220 7.79 0.98 -6.86
N ASN A 221 8.58 -0.02 -7.28
CA ASN A 221 8.25 -1.42 -7.09
C ASN A 221 8.18 -1.79 -5.60
N ASP A 222 9.16 -1.37 -4.80
CA ASP A 222 9.16 -1.59 -3.35
C ASP A 222 7.93 -0.97 -2.67
N LEU A 223 7.49 0.21 -3.13
CA LEU A 223 6.27 0.88 -2.63
C LEU A 223 5.01 0.10 -3.04
N LEU A 224 4.94 -0.40 -4.27
CA LEU A 224 3.83 -1.24 -4.74
C LEU A 224 3.76 -2.57 -3.99
N ASP A 225 4.89 -3.17 -3.65
CA ASP A 225 4.96 -4.38 -2.83
C ASP A 225 4.44 -4.15 -1.41
N GLN A 226 4.75 -3.00 -0.80
CA GLN A 226 4.19 -2.60 0.49
C GLN A 226 2.68 -2.42 0.42
N LEU A 227 2.16 -1.82 -0.67
CA LEU A 227 0.72 -1.69 -0.89
C LEU A 227 0.04 -3.05 -1.12
N ARG A 228 0.69 -3.97 -1.83
CA ARG A 228 0.20 -5.35 -2.01
C ARG A 228 0.08 -6.10 -0.68
N PHE A 229 0.97 -5.84 0.28
CA PHE A 229 0.84 -6.36 1.64
C PHE A 229 -0.39 -5.80 2.38
N ILE A 230 -0.70 -4.51 2.20
CA ILE A 230 -1.92 -3.89 2.75
C ILE A 230 -3.17 -4.47 2.07
N GLU A 231 -3.16 -4.63 0.75
CA GLU A 231 -4.25 -5.26 -0.01
C GLU A 231 -4.54 -6.68 0.48
N ALA A 232 -3.50 -7.49 0.70
CA ALA A 232 -3.63 -8.82 1.27
C ALA A 232 -4.22 -8.77 2.68
N SER A 233 -3.86 -7.76 3.48
CA SER A 233 -4.41 -7.56 4.83
C SER A 233 -5.89 -7.15 4.81
N LEU A 234 -6.31 -6.33 3.83
CA LEU A 234 -7.72 -5.98 3.60
C LEU A 234 -8.54 -7.22 3.20
N LYS A 235 -8.06 -8.01 2.24
CA LYS A 235 -8.73 -9.23 1.75
C LYS A 235 -8.88 -10.31 2.82
N LEU A 236 -7.92 -10.38 3.75
CA LEU A 236 -7.90 -11.37 4.84
C LEU A 236 -8.55 -10.85 6.13
N ASP A 237 -9.19 -9.66 6.11
CA ASP A 237 -9.82 -9.01 7.27
C ASP A 237 -8.89 -8.96 8.50
N ARG A 238 -7.61 -8.67 8.28
CA ARG A 238 -6.62 -8.53 9.35
C ARG A 238 -6.87 -7.22 10.11
N PRO A 239 -6.41 -7.08 11.37
CA PRO A 239 -6.47 -5.79 12.06
C PRO A 239 -5.83 -4.68 11.23
N LEU A 240 -6.62 -3.67 10.86
CA LEU A 240 -6.19 -2.67 9.87
C LEU A 240 -5.47 -1.47 10.49
N LYS A 241 -5.70 -1.17 11.78
CA LYS A 241 -5.02 -0.04 12.46
C LYS A 241 -3.49 -0.16 12.45
N GLN A 242 -2.97 -1.39 12.57
CA GLN A 242 -1.53 -1.65 12.49
C GLN A 242 -0.96 -1.36 11.09
N MET A 243 -1.78 -1.27 10.04
CA MET A 243 -1.30 -0.84 8.70
C MET A 243 -0.82 0.60 8.70
N LEU A 244 -1.16 1.42 9.71
CA LEU A 244 -0.57 2.76 9.89
C LEU A 244 0.96 2.71 9.96
N ILE A 245 1.52 1.64 10.53
CA ILE A 245 2.97 1.42 10.55
C ILE A 245 3.53 1.29 9.13
N VAL A 246 2.84 0.54 8.27
CA VAL A 246 3.24 0.33 6.87
C VAL A 246 3.04 1.60 6.06
N PHE A 247 1.92 2.32 6.22
CA PHE A 247 1.72 3.61 5.57
C PHE A 247 2.74 4.66 6.01
N THR A 248 3.19 4.62 7.27
CA THR A 248 4.26 5.50 7.75
C THR A 248 5.61 5.15 7.12
N LEU A 249 5.88 3.87 6.85
CA LEU A 249 7.03 3.46 6.04
C LEU A 249 6.93 3.95 4.60
N ILE A 250 5.76 3.76 3.97
CA ILE A 250 5.47 4.25 2.62
C ILE A 250 5.73 5.76 2.55
N HIS A 251 5.26 6.53 3.52
CA HIS A 251 5.53 7.96 3.61
C HIS A 251 7.02 8.30 3.58
N GLN A 252 7.82 7.64 4.43
CA GLN A 252 9.26 7.85 4.51
C GLN A 252 9.96 7.48 3.19
N GLU A 253 9.64 6.32 2.62
CA GLU A 253 10.26 5.82 1.39
C GLU A 253 9.86 6.66 0.17
N THR A 254 8.61 7.12 0.09
CA THR A 254 8.16 8.05 -0.97
C THR A 254 8.86 9.41 -0.84
N ARG A 255 9.05 9.95 0.37
CA ARG A 255 9.85 11.18 0.56
C ARG A 255 11.30 10.99 0.11
N SER A 256 11.91 9.83 0.41
CA SER A 256 13.24 9.50 -0.09
C SER A 256 13.29 9.41 -1.61
N LEU A 257 12.28 8.82 -2.24
CA LEU A 257 12.14 8.76 -3.70
C LEU A 257 12.05 10.17 -4.31
N LEU A 258 11.18 11.03 -3.78
CA LEU A 258 11.02 12.41 -4.24
C LEU A 258 12.32 13.21 -4.12
N MET A 259 13.00 13.11 -2.97
CA MET A 259 14.30 13.76 -2.79
C MET A 259 15.35 13.26 -3.81
N MET A 260 15.35 11.96 -4.13
CA MET A 260 16.26 11.42 -5.14
C MET A 260 15.94 11.96 -6.54
N ILE A 261 14.66 12.01 -6.93
CA ILE A 261 14.24 12.58 -8.22
C ILE A 261 14.66 14.05 -8.31
N GLU A 262 14.38 14.85 -7.28
CA GLU A 262 14.64 16.30 -7.26
C GLU A 262 16.12 16.67 -7.13
N ALA A 263 16.89 15.90 -6.37
CA ALA A 263 18.29 16.18 -6.10
C ALA A 263 19.25 15.54 -7.12
N ARG A 264 18.82 14.50 -7.83
CA ARG A 264 19.67 13.75 -8.78
C ARG A 264 19.06 13.71 -10.17
N ALA A 265 17.95 13.01 -10.36
CA ALA A 265 17.41 12.75 -11.70
C ALA A 265 17.09 14.04 -12.49
N LEU A 266 16.41 15.01 -11.86
CA LEU A 266 16.08 16.31 -12.47
C LEU A 266 17.30 17.24 -12.64
N ARG A 267 18.43 16.90 -12.02
CA ARG A 267 19.68 17.67 -12.11
C ARG A 267 20.71 17.01 -13.04
N SER A 268 20.34 15.94 -13.74
CA SER A 268 21.21 15.33 -14.73
C SER A 268 21.60 16.36 -15.79
N GLU A 269 22.88 16.42 -16.11
CA GLU A 269 23.38 17.19 -17.25
C GLU A 269 22.73 16.64 -18.53
N ASP A 270 22.44 17.53 -19.48
CA ASP A 270 21.85 17.21 -20.78
C ASP A 270 20.51 16.43 -20.76
N ILE A 271 19.71 16.57 -19.68
CA ILE A 271 18.37 15.99 -19.64
C ILE A 271 17.47 16.57 -20.75
N GLU A 272 16.83 15.69 -21.51
CA GLU A 272 15.88 16.11 -22.54
C GLU A 272 14.66 16.80 -21.89
N PRO A 273 14.14 17.91 -22.46
CA PRO A 273 12.99 18.63 -21.90
C PRO A 273 11.75 17.76 -21.64
N SER A 274 11.49 16.77 -22.51
CA SER A 274 10.38 15.82 -22.38
C SER A 274 10.53 14.92 -21.15
N ILE A 275 11.74 14.43 -20.89
CA ILE A 275 12.08 13.60 -19.72
C ILE A 275 12.02 14.43 -18.44
N PHE A 276 12.52 15.67 -18.48
CA PHE A 276 12.41 16.60 -17.37
C PHE A 276 10.94 16.84 -16.98
N GLU A 277 10.09 17.15 -17.97
CA GLU A 277 8.67 17.43 -17.74
C GLU A 277 7.95 16.21 -17.15
N ILE A 278 8.23 14.98 -17.63
CA ILE A 278 7.59 13.80 -17.06
C ILE A 278 8.06 13.52 -15.63
N LEU A 279 9.36 13.70 -15.32
CA LEU A 279 9.89 13.44 -14.00
C LEU A 279 9.36 14.47 -12.98
N ASP A 280 9.33 15.75 -13.36
CA ASP A 280 8.82 16.82 -12.50
C ASP A 280 7.32 16.67 -12.26
N SER A 281 6.54 16.43 -13.33
CA SER A 281 5.09 16.20 -13.19
C SER A 281 4.77 14.92 -12.41
N THR A 282 5.57 13.86 -12.54
CA THR A 282 5.44 12.62 -11.75
C THR A 282 5.75 12.87 -10.29
N ALA A 283 6.86 13.55 -9.98
CA ALA A 283 7.23 13.91 -8.60
C ALA A 283 6.15 14.77 -7.95
N TYR A 284 5.61 15.76 -8.68
CA TYR A 284 4.51 16.59 -8.21
C TYR A 284 3.25 15.77 -7.95
N ALA A 285 2.85 14.89 -8.88
CA ALA A 285 1.66 14.04 -8.74
C ALA A 285 1.78 13.12 -7.51
N ILE A 286 2.93 12.44 -7.36
CA ILE A 286 3.22 11.60 -6.18
C ILE A 286 3.10 12.42 -4.90
N ARG A 287 3.67 13.63 -4.85
CA ARG A 287 3.61 14.49 -3.65
C ARG A 287 2.17 14.83 -3.26
N MET A 288 1.32 15.16 -4.24
CA MET A 288 -0.08 15.53 -3.99
C MET A 288 -0.91 14.33 -3.56
N GLU A 289 -0.80 13.19 -4.25
CA GLU A 289 -1.57 11.99 -3.89
C GLU A 289 -1.09 11.37 -2.56
N LEU A 290 0.21 11.47 -2.25
CA LEU A 290 0.74 11.10 -0.93
C LEU A 290 0.11 11.97 0.16
N ARG A 291 0.06 13.29 -0.04
CA ARG A 291 -0.59 14.20 0.90
C ARG A 291 -2.06 13.87 1.09
N LYS A 292 -2.77 13.60 0.00
CA LYS A 292 -4.18 13.20 -0.01
C LYS A 292 -4.44 11.95 0.82
N ALA A 293 -3.69 10.87 0.55
CA ALA A 293 -3.83 9.61 1.26
C ALA A 293 -3.45 9.71 2.74
N LEU A 294 -2.38 10.43 3.07
CA LEU A 294 -1.81 10.40 4.41
C LEU A 294 -2.35 11.48 5.35
N GLU A 295 -2.48 12.72 4.88
CA GLU A 295 -2.88 13.86 5.71
C GLU A 295 -4.39 14.06 5.81
N TYR A 296 -5.16 13.43 4.91
CA TYR A 296 -6.63 13.55 4.87
C TYR A 296 -7.29 12.19 5.09
N GLU A 297 -7.00 11.21 4.22
CA GLU A 297 -7.69 9.92 4.31
C GLU A 297 -7.31 9.17 5.61
N LEU A 298 -6.02 9.05 5.93
CA LEU A 298 -5.56 8.33 7.12
C LEU A 298 -5.46 9.18 8.38
N ALA A 299 -5.75 10.48 8.31
CA ALA A 299 -5.75 11.33 9.48
C ALA A 299 -6.67 10.78 10.58
N ASP A 300 -6.16 10.78 11.82
CA ASP A 300 -6.84 10.30 13.02
C ASP A 300 -7.36 8.85 12.98
N LEU A 301 -6.88 8.03 12.04
CA LEU A 301 -7.26 6.61 11.98
C LEU A 301 -6.91 5.85 13.28
N SER A 302 -5.83 6.24 13.96
CA SER A 302 -5.40 5.66 15.23
C SER A 302 -6.52 5.72 16.28
N GLY A 303 -7.21 6.87 16.38
CA GLY A 303 -8.30 7.10 17.32
C GLY A 303 -9.68 6.57 16.88
N SER A 304 -9.86 6.29 15.58
CA SER A 304 -11.15 5.81 15.06
C SER A 304 -11.58 4.49 15.72
N ARG A 305 -12.86 4.37 16.10
CA ARG A 305 -13.41 3.14 16.71
C ARG A 305 -14.36 2.38 15.79
N GLN A 306 -14.78 3.01 14.69
CA GLN A 306 -15.77 2.44 13.77
C GLN A 306 -15.06 1.55 12.74
N MET A 307 -15.27 0.24 12.82
CA MET A 307 -14.63 -0.72 11.91
C MET A 307 -14.91 -0.46 10.43
N PRO A 308 -16.16 -0.16 9.99
CA PRO A 308 -16.42 0.16 8.59
C PRO A 308 -15.64 1.38 8.10
N LEU A 309 -15.56 2.43 8.93
CA LEU A 309 -14.79 3.64 8.61
C LEU A 309 -13.28 3.35 8.53
N ILE A 310 -12.75 2.49 9.42
CA ILE A 310 -11.34 2.10 9.37
C ILE A 310 -11.04 1.36 8.06
N TYR A 311 -11.92 0.43 7.68
CA TYR A 311 -11.78 -0.32 6.42
C TYR A 311 -11.79 0.62 5.23
N ALA A 312 -12.82 1.48 5.11
CA ALA A 312 -12.96 2.44 4.03
C ALA A 312 -11.73 3.36 3.90
N LYS A 313 -11.24 3.92 5.03
CA LYS A 313 -10.05 4.77 5.04
C LYS A 313 -8.79 4.05 4.54
N VAL A 314 -8.58 2.82 4.99
CA VAL A 314 -7.40 2.03 4.57
C VAL A 314 -7.51 1.62 3.11
N GLU A 315 -8.69 1.20 2.65
CA GLU A 315 -8.95 0.83 1.26
C GLU A 315 -8.77 2.03 0.32
N ASN A 316 -9.32 3.19 0.69
CA ASN A 316 -9.17 4.44 -0.06
C ASN A 316 -7.72 4.88 -0.16
N ALA A 317 -7.01 4.97 0.96
CA ALA A 317 -5.60 5.39 0.98
C ALA A 317 -4.72 4.42 0.17
N HIS A 318 -4.97 3.12 0.29
CA HIS A 318 -4.32 2.10 -0.54
C HIS A 318 -4.61 2.34 -2.03
N GLY A 319 -5.88 2.53 -2.41
CA GLY A 319 -6.28 2.77 -3.80
C GLY A 319 -5.64 4.01 -4.41
N ILE A 320 -5.62 5.13 -3.67
CA ILE A 320 -4.98 6.38 -4.07
C ILE A 320 -3.51 6.16 -4.40
N LEU A 321 -2.76 5.58 -3.47
CA LEU A 321 -1.31 5.40 -3.62
C LEU A 321 -0.98 4.36 -4.68
N ARG A 322 -1.72 3.26 -4.75
CA ARG A 322 -1.53 2.21 -5.75
C ARG A 322 -1.70 2.77 -7.15
N ASP A 323 -2.80 3.46 -7.39
CA ASP A 323 -3.10 4.03 -8.70
C ASP A 323 -2.05 5.09 -9.07
N CYS A 324 -1.64 5.93 -8.11
CA CYS A 324 -0.59 6.92 -8.31
C CYS A 324 0.76 6.29 -8.70
N PHE A 325 1.23 5.28 -7.95
CA PHE A 325 2.52 4.64 -8.24
C PHE A 325 2.50 3.83 -9.53
N GLN A 326 1.42 3.11 -9.83
CA GLN A 326 1.27 2.42 -11.11
C GLN A 326 1.28 3.40 -12.29
N GLN A 327 0.53 4.50 -12.20
CA GLN A 327 0.53 5.54 -13.23
C GLN A 327 1.91 6.19 -13.37
N SER A 328 2.63 6.40 -12.27
CA SER A 328 3.99 6.94 -12.28
C SER A 328 4.96 6.00 -13.01
N VAL A 329 4.90 4.68 -12.74
CA VAL A 329 5.72 3.68 -13.45
C VAL A 329 5.43 3.71 -14.96
N VAL A 330 4.15 3.67 -15.33
CA VAL A 330 3.74 3.64 -16.75
C VAL A 330 4.14 4.93 -17.45
N ALA A 331 3.85 6.09 -16.86
CA ALA A 331 4.15 7.38 -17.47
C ALA A 331 5.66 7.57 -17.68
N LEU A 332 6.49 7.17 -16.72
CA LEU A 332 7.95 7.23 -16.86
C LEU A 332 8.47 6.25 -17.91
N ALA A 333 7.93 5.03 -17.97
CA ALA A 333 8.33 4.04 -18.96
C ALA A 333 7.95 4.46 -20.39
N GLN A 334 6.77 5.04 -20.57
CA GLN A 334 6.24 5.46 -21.88
C GLN A 334 7.02 6.60 -22.55
N VAL A 335 7.84 7.34 -21.80
CA VAL A 335 8.75 8.32 -22.40
C VAL A 335 9.86 7.67 -23.20
N PHE A 336 10.23 6.43 -22.88
CA PHE A 336 11.28 5.69 -23.57
C PHE A 336 10.76 4.56 -24.47
N ASP A 337 9.55 4.06 -24.19
CA ASP A 337 8.87 3.05 -24.99
C ASP A 337 7.36 3.29 -24.98
N ASP A 338 6.85 3.94 -26.02
CA ASP A 338 5.43 4.29 -26.18
C ASP A 338 4.51 3.07 -26.35
N THR A 339 5.07 1.90 -26.68
CA THR A 339 4.33 0.66 -26.85
C THR A 339 4.01 -0.03 -25.53
N LEU A 340 4.64 0.41 -24.44
CA LEU A 340 4.47 -0.18 -23.13
C LEU A 340 3.11 0.21 -22.53
N ASP A 341 2.19 -0.76 -22.50
CA ASP A 341 0.86 -0.61 -21.92
C ASP A 341 0.87 -0.93 -20.41
N GLY A 342 0.28 -0.06 -19.60
CA GLY A 342 0.09 -0.28 -18.18
C GLY A 342 -0.69 -1.54 -17.84
N LYS A 343 -1.56 -2.03 -18.73
CA LYS A 343 -2.25 -3.33 -18.57
C LYS A 343 -1.32 -4.53 -18.69
N LEU A 344 -0.21 -4.40 -19.43
CA LEU A 344 0.85 -5.42 -19.47
C LEU A 344 1.64 -5.42 -18.17
N LEU A 345 1.87 -4.23 -17.60
CA LEU A 345 2.60 -4.06 -16.34
C LEU A 345 1.79 -4.34 -15.08
N PHE A 346 0.46 -4.19 -15.10
CA PHE A 346 -0.38 -4.41 -13.92
C PHE A 346 -1.75 -4.97 -14.30
N GLN A 347 -2.14 -6.10 -13.70
CA GLN A 347 -3.40 -6.80 -14.00
C GLN A 347 -4.65 -5.93 -13.74
N ASN A 348 -4.59 -5.03 -12.75
CA ASN A 348 -5.69 -4.16 -12.36
C ASN A 348 -5.41 -2.67 -12.66
N PHE A 349 -4.62 -2.40 -13.71
CA PHE A 349 -4.31 -1.03 -14.10
C PHE A 349 -5.58 -0.26 -14.51
N GLN A 350 -5.84 0.86 -13.85
CA GLN A 350 -6.89 1.80 -14.24
C GLN A 350 -6.26 3.05 -14.86
N THR A 351 -6.73 3.41 -16.05
CA THR A 351 -6.26 4.62 -16.71
C THR A 351 -6.87 5.87 -16.06
N LYS A 352 -6.23 7.03 -16.23
CA LYS A 352 -6.82 8.32 -15.83
C LYS A 352 -8.16 8.58 -16.50
N LEU A 353 -8.37 8.04 -17.70
CA LEU A 353 -9.64 8.08 -18.41
C LEU A 353 -10.70 7.26 -17.67
N ASP A 354 -10.41 6.01 -17.30
CA ASP A 354 -11.34 5.14 -16.56
C ASP A 354 -11.77 5.78 -15.24
N GLN A 355 -10.81 6.32 -14.49
CA GLN A 355 -11.05 7.01 -13.22
C GLN A 355 -11.90 8.28 -13.43
N SER A 356 -11.63 9.05 -14.48
CA SER A 356 -12.41 10.26 -14.79
C SER A 356 -13.83 9.93 -15.28
N LEU A 357 -14.01 8.82 -16.00
CA LEU A 357 -15.32 8.33 -16.41
C LEU A 357 -16.16 7.88 -15.21
N ALA A 358 -15.57 7.10 -14.30
CA ALA A 358 -16.22 6.70 -13.05
C ALA A 358 -16.63 7.93 -12.23
N LEU A 359 -15.68 8.86 -12.01
CA LEU A 359 -15.93 10.08 -11.26
C LEU A 359 -17.07 10.92 -11.84
N ARG A 360 -17.17 11.06 -13.16
CA ARG A 360 -18.29 11.81 -13.77
C ARG A 360 -19.65 11.19 -13.48
N ARG A 361 -19.74 9.86 -13.56
CA ARG A 361 -20.98 9.12 -13.25
C ARG A 361 -21.36 9.29 -11.79
N ASP A 362 -20.37 9.21 -10.91
CA ASP A 362 -20.58 9.33 -9.48
C ASP A 362 -21.02 10.74 -9.08
N LEU A 363 -20.33 11.79 -9.59
CA LEU A 363 -20.69 13.19 -9.34
C LEU A 363 -22.07 13.54 -9.90
N TRP A 364 -22.43 13.03 -11.07
CA TRP A 364 -23.77 13.20 -11.63
C TRP A 364 -24.84 12.53 -10.76
N THR A 365 -24.54 11.34 -10.22
CA THR A 365 -25.42 10.64 -9.28
C THR A 365 -25.61 11.45 -8.00
N GLN A 366 -24.53 11.98 -7.43
CA GLN A 366 -24.61 12.88 -6.27
C GLN A 366 -25.49 14.09 -6.55
N LEU A 367 -25.24 14.78 -7.67
CA LEU A 367 -26.00 15.97 -8.04
C LEU A 367 -27.50 15.67 -8.12
N LYS A 368 -27.89 14.54 -8.73
CA LYS A 368 -29.31 14.14 -8.82
C LYS A 368 -29.92 13.78 -7.48
N CYS A 369 -29.17 13.15 -6.58
CA CYS A 369 -29.62 12.91 -5.21
C CYS A 369 -29.83 14.23 -4.45
N VAL A 370 -28.93 15.21 -4.62
CA VAL A 370 -29.03 16.54 -3.99
C VAL A 370 -30.24 17.30 -4.51
N GLU A 371 -30.41 17.42 -5.83
CA GLU A 371 -31.55 18.10 -6.46
C GLU A 371 -32.89 17.49 -6.01
N ARG A 372 -32.95 16.16 -5.87
CA ARG A 372 -34.15 15.47 -5.37
C ARG A 372 -34.42 15.79 -3.91
N ALA A 373 -33.39 15.76 -3.07
CA ALA A 373 -33.51 16.10 -1.65
C ALA A 373 -33.92 17.57 -1.45
N GLU A 374 -33.38 18.47 -2.27
CA GLU A 374 -33.73 19.90 -2.31
C GLU A 374 -35.20 20.10 -2.73
N SER A 375 -35.64 19.42 -3.80
CA SER A 375 -36.98 19.58 -4.36
C SER A 375 -38.09 18.99 -3.48
N ARG A 376 -37.85 17.84 -2.85
CA ARG A 376 -38.89 17.13 -2.07
C ARG A 376 -38.86 17.46 -0.59
N CYS A 377 -37.68 17.75 -0.03
CA CYS A 377 -37.46 17.97 1.40
C CYS A 377 -38.05 16.89 2.33
N ASP A 378 -38.26 15.67 1.81
CA ASP A 378 -38.81 14.56 2.57
C ASP A 378 -37.69 13.70 3.20
N PRO A 379 -37.97 12.99 4.31
CA PRO A 379 -36.96 12.18 4.99
C PRO A 379 -36.35 11.06 4.13
N GLN A 380 -37.10 10.53 3.16
CA GLN A 380 -36.64 9.43 2.30
C GLN A 380 -35.61 9.94 1.28
N ALA A 381 -35.84 11.10 0.68
CA ALA A 381 -34.91 11.74 -0.25
C ALA A 381 -33.61 12.16 0.47
N VAL A 382 -33.71 12.66 1.70
CA VAL A 382 -32.53 12.99 2.52
C VAL A 382 -31.76 11.73 2.93
N ALA A 383 -32.44 10.64 3.27
CA ALA A 383 -31.79 9.36 3.58
C ALA A 383 -31.04 8.81 2.37
N ALA A 384 -31.67 8.79 1.19
CA ALA A 384 -31.04 8.37 -0.06
C ALA A 384 -29.83 9.25 -0.42
N LEU A 385 -29.90 10.57 -0.20
CA LEU A 385 -28.75 11.46 -0.35
C LEU A 385 -27.61 11.08 0.59
N LYS A 386 -27.89 10.83 1.88
CA LYS A 386 -26.86 10.44 2.86
C LYS A 386 -26.19 9.10 2.52
N GLU A 387 -26.96 8.15 2.01
CA GLU A 387 -26.44 6.87 1.51
C GLU A 387 -25.56 7.07 0.28
N SER A 388 -26.04 7.84 -0.70
CA SER A 388 -25.29 8.24 -1.90
C SER A 388 -23.96 8.91 -1.52
N LEU A 389 -23.99 9.88 -0.61
CA LEU A 389 -22.82 10.59 -0.11
C LEU A 389 -21.81 9.64 0.55
N SER A 390 -22.29 8.69 1.36
CA SER A 390 -21.45 7.69 2.03
C SER A 390 -20.79 6.77 1.01
N ALA A 391 -21.55 6.27 0.03
CA ALA A 391 -21.02 5.43 -1.05
C ALA A 391 -19.96 6.16 -1.89
N PHE A 392 -20.14 7.46 -2.16
CA PHE A 392 -19.13 8.25 -2.84
C PHE A 392 -17.86 8.41 -1.99
N ARG A 393 -18.01 8.69 -0.70
CA ARG A 393 -16.89 8.82 0.23
C ARG A 393 -16.07 7.53 0.33
N GLU A 394 -16.74 6.37 0.31
CA GLU A 394 -16.11 5.04 0.38
C GLU A 394 -15.43 4.60 -0.93
N GLY A 395 -15.64 5.31 -2.05
CA GLY A 395 -15.09 4.88 -3.34
C GLY A 395 -14.78 6.00 -4.30
N GLY A 396 -15.79 6.75 -4.74
CA GLY A 396 -15.66 7.79 -5.78
C GLY A 396 -14.74 8.96 -5.39
N LEU A 397 -14.67 9.30 -4.10
CA LEU A 397 -13.90 10.43 -3.56
C LEU A 397 -12.41 10.33 -3.91
N ARG A 398 -11.86 9.12 -3.96
CA ARG A 398 -10.45 8.87 -4.30
C ARG A 398 -10.06 9.37 -5.69
N HIS A 399 -11.02 9.55 -6.60
CA HIS A 399 -10.78 10.04 -7.96
C HIS A 399 -10.84 11.58 -8.09
N LEU A 400 -11.26 12.30 -7.04
CA LEU A 400 -11.18 13.76 -6.99
C LEU A 400 -9.73 14.25 -6.89
N MET A 401 -9.50 15.45 -7.41
CA MET A 401 -8.22 16.15 -7.25
C MET A 401 -8.06 16.61 -5.80
N TYR A 402 -6.81 16.67 -5.34
CA TYR A 402 -6.46 17.09 -3.98
C TYR A 402 -7.11 18.42 -3.55
N LYS A 403 -7.16 19.43 -4.44
CA LYS A 403 -7.74 20.76 -4.14
C LYS A 403 -9.24 20.72 -3.81
N ASP A 404 -9.96 19.71 -4.31
CA ASP A 404 -11.42 19.65 -4.22
C ASP A 404 -11.89 18.81 -3.02
N TRP A 405 -10.98 18.05 -2.40
CA TRP A 405 -11.26 17.14 -1.28
C TRP A 405 -11.82 17.86 -0.06
N GLU A 406 -11.14 18.89 0.43
CA GLU A 406 -11.54 19.62 1.64
C GLU A 406 -12.92 20.26 1.48
N SER A 407 -13.18 20.85 0.30
CA SER A 407 -14.48 21.46 0.02
C SER A 407 -15.61 20.43 0.02
N TYR A 408 -15.38 19.26 -0.56
CA TYR A 408 -16.36 18.17 -0.56
C TYR A 408 -16.65 17.65 0.86
N GLU A 409 -15.61 17.36 1.65
CA GLU A 409 -15.77 16.83 3.02
C GLU A 409 -16.51 17.83 3.93
N LEU A 410 -16.25 19.14 3.80
CA LEU A 410 -16.98 20.16 4.55
C LEU A 410 -18.50 20.12 4.28
N PHE A 411 -18.90 19.97 3.01
CA PHE A 411 -20.32 19.83 2.68
C PHE A 411 -20.90 18.51 3.20
N PHE A 412 -20.15 17.41 3.09
CA PHE A 412 -20.56 16.11 3.62
C PHE A 412 -20.85 16.20 5.13
N GLU A 413 -19.94 16.80 5.91
CA GLU A 413 -20.11 16.98 7.35
C GLU A 413 -21.28 17.92 7.68
N GLU A 414 -21.41 19.04 6.97
CA GLU A 414 -22.51 19.99 7.18
C GLU A 414 -23.88 19.31 6.95
N ILE A 415 -24.02 18.56 5.84
CA ILE A 415 -25.25 17.81 5.52
C ILE A 415 -25.51 16.68 6.55
N ALA A 416 -24.46 16.04 7.06
CA ALA A 416 -24.60 14.98 8.05
C ALA A 416 -25.17 15.51 9.38
N VAL A 417 -24.73 16.70 9.81
CA VAL A 417 -25.06 17.30 11.12
C VAL A 417 -26.42 18.00 11.14
N VAL A 418 -26.84 18.62 10.04
CA VAL A 418 -28.10 19.38 9.99
C VAL A 418 -29.32 18.48 10.18
N ARG A 419 -30.17 18.85 11.14
CA ARG A 419 -31.41 18.09 11.49
C ARG A 419 -32.69 18.79 11.04
N LYS A 420 -32.68 20.11 10.88
CA LYS A 420 -33.88 20.88 10.54
C LYS A 420 -33.96 21.08 9.03
N PRO A 421 -35.10 20.78 8.37
CA PRO A 421 -35.26 20.98 6.93
C PRO A 421 -34.98 22.42 6.47
N ALA A 422 -35.38 23.42 7.27
CA ALA A 422 -35.17 24.83 6.96
C ALA A 422 -33.68 25.24 6.94
N GLU A 423 -32.84 24.57 7.73
CA GLU A 423 -31.39 24.79 7.75
C GLU A 423 -30.68 23.94 6.67
N LEU A 424 -31.30 22.82 6.26
CA LEU A 424 -30.73 21.90 5.27
C LEU A 424 -30.84 22.46 3.85
N LEU A 425 -31.96 23.08 3.49
CA LEU A 425 -32.22 23.54 2.13
C LEU A 425 -31.13 24.49 1.58
N PRO A 426 -30.66 25.53 2.31
CA PRO A 426 -29.56 26.38 1.86
C PRO A 426 -28.23 25.63 1.70
N VAL A 427 -28.00 24.57 2.49
CA VAL A 427 -26.80 23.73 2.39
C VAL A 427 -26.88 22.90 1.10
N LEU A 428 -28.01 22.25 0.84
CA LEU A 428 -28.24 21.47 -0.37
C LEU A 428 -28.08 22.33 -1.63
N HIS A 429 -28.65 23.53 -1.64
CA HIS A 429 -28.52 24.46 -2.77
C HIS A 429 -27.05 24.82 -3.06
N ARG A 430 -26.29 25.19 -2.03
CA ARG A 430 -24.85 25.49 -2.17
C ARG A 430 -24.06 24.26 -2.63
N PHE A 431 -24.41 23.08 -2.13
CA PHE A 431 -23.74 21.85 -2.50
C PHE A 431 -24.05 21.43 -3.94
N ALA A 432 -25.29 21.60 -4.41
CA ALA A 432 -25.66 21.39 -5.81
C ALA A 432 -24.83 22.28 -6.75
N ALA A 433 -24.77 23.59 -6.47
CA ALA A 433 -23.96 24.53 -7.26
C ALA A 433 -22.45 24.17 -7.25
N TYR A 434 -21.94 23.71 -6.10
CA TYR A 434 -20.57 23.19 -6.01
C TYR A 434 -20.38 21.95 -6.88
N LEU A 435 -21.28 20.96 -6.83
CA LEU A 435 -21.21 19.74 -7.63
C LEU A 435 -21.33 20.02 -9.13
N GLU A 436 -22.18 20.95 -9.55
CA GLU A 436 -22.26 21.40 -10.95
C GLU A 436 -20.93 21.99 -11.43
N THR A 437 -20.35 22.87 -10.61
CA THR A 437 -19.04 23.47 -10.91
C THR A 437 -17.94 22.42 -10.97
N LEU A 438 -17.91 21.50 -10.00
CA LEU A 438 -16.94 20.41 -9.92
C LEU A 438 -17.07 19.46 -11.12
N LEU A 439 -18.30 19.08 -11.50
CA LEU A 439 -18.55 18.25 -12.68
C LEU A 439 -18.11 18.97 -13.95
N GLY A 440 -18.35 20.28 -14.06
CA GLY A 440 -17.85 21.11 -15.15
C GLY A 440 -16.32 21.08 -15.25
N GLN A 441 -15.63 21.24 -14.12
CA GLN A 441 -14.16 21.16 -14.08
C GLN A 441 -13.65 19.76 -14.43
N VAL A 442 -14.31 18.70 -13.95
CA VAL A 442 -13.96 17.31 -14.29
C VAL A 442 -14.13 17.08 -15.79
N ASN A 443 -15.21 17.57 -16.40
CA ASN A 443 -15.44 17.48 -17.85
C ASN A 443 -14.35 18.16 -18.68
N MET A 444 -13.61 19.12 -18.12
CA MET A 444 -12.49 19.80 -18.79
C MET A 444 -11.16 19.05 -18.70
N ARG A 445 -11.08 17.90 -18.02
CA ARG A 445 -9.84 17.12 -17.94
C ARG A 445 -9.43 16.70 -19.35
N ALA A 446 -8.14 16.89 -19.69
CA ALA A 446 -7.60 16.59 -21.02
C ALA A 446 -7.91 15.17 -21.50
N VAL A 447 -7.89 14.19 -20.61
CA VAL A 447 -8.20 12.78 -20.92
C VAL A 447 -9.64 12.54 -21.39
N LEU A 448 -10.55 13.51 -21.20
CA LEU A 448 -11.96 13.41 -21.57
C LEU A 448 -12.31 14.15 -22.87
N SER A 449 -11.33 14.73 -23.58
CA SER A 449 -11.58 15.56 -24.77
C SER A 449 -12.40 14.86 -25.87
N GLU A 450 -12.27 13.55 -26.00
CA GLU A 450 -12.99 12.73 -26.98
C GLU A 450 -14.18 11.95 -26.39
N HIS A 451 -14.45 12.13 -25.09
CA HIS A 451 -15.46 11.39 -24.36
C HIS A 451 -16.52 12.34 -23.79
N ALA A 452 -17.47 12.77 -24.62
CA ALA A 452 -18.61 13.55 -24.18
C ALA A 452 -19.36 12.84 -23.03
N PHE A 453 -19.86 13.61 -22.06
CA PHE A 453 -20.65 13.04 -20.98
C PHE A 453 -22.11 12.94 -21.41
N ASP A 454 -22.58 11.72 -21.62
CA ASP A 454 -24.01 11.45 -21.70
C ASP A 454 -24.59 11.59 -20.30
N TYR A 455 -25.60 12.45 -20.14
CA TYR A 455 -26.28 12.68 -18.86
C TYR A 455 -27.42 11.65 -18.71
N PRO A 456 -27.19 10.47 -18.10
CA PRO A 456 -28.23 9.46 -17.98
C PRO A 456 -29.35 9.99 -17.09
N LYS A 457 -30.59 9.64 -17.43
CA LYS A 457 -31.72 9.80 -16.51
C LYS A 457 -31.55 8.78 -15.38
N ILE A 458 -31.14 9.24 -14.21
CA ILE A 458 -31.03 8.37 -13.03
C ILE A 458 -32.42 8.21 -12.43
N ILE A 459 -32.92 6.98 -12.43
CA ILE A 459 -34.11 6.60 -11.64
C ILE A 459 -33.60 6.29 -10.23
N VAL A 460 -33.36 7.34 -9.44
CA VAL A 460 -33.10 7.20 -7.99
C VAL A 460 -34.43 6.96 -7.29
#